data_AF-A0A1Y4L8C5-F1
#
_entry.id   AF-A0A1Y4L8C5-F1
#
_cell.length_a   1.000
_cell.length_b   1.000
_cell.length_c   1.000
_cell.angle_alpha   90.00
_cell.angle_beta   90.00
_cell.angle_gamma   90.00
#
_symmetry.space_group_name_H-M   'P 1'
#
loop_
_entity.id
_entity.type
_entity.pdbx_description
1 polymer ?
#
loop_
_entity_poly.entity_id
_entity_poly.type
_entity_poly.pdbx_seq_one_letter_code
_entity_poly.pdbx_strand_id
1 'polypeptide(L)'
;MKYLKYLFYVLIVCLLLALIPFLWIPGLIFIAYLLLKKTPVNQKTKKLVISGVATAFSLILFLFSMFSTPKLESCTVAIGGKSFEIHDTVTLEIDAYPENSKIHSLEISDNDIADLEYKDGKGIITFKKEGTATIFFKANDSVKSNSTSITVTDPVAETKREAARKQEEERKKAEQEAKKKAEEEARIRAEQEAKKKAEEEAKAAASQEQNTSTTVYWVPNGEVYHSTPDCSTLKRSKNIYSGTVSESGKSRPCKVCH
;
A
#
# COMPACT_ATOMS: atom_id res chain seq x y z
N MET A 1 28.13 57.80 1.18
CA MET A 1 28.37 58.67 2.36
C MET A 1 27.09 59.28 2.98
N LYS A 2 26.09 59.74 2.21
CA LYS A 2 24.84 60.30 2.79
C LYS A 2 24.06 59.27 3.63
N TYR A 3 23.89 58.05 3.13
CA TYR A 3 23.20 56.95 3.84
C TYR A 3 23.86 56.51 5.15
N LEU A 4 25.19 56.62 5.26
CA LEU A 4 25.92 56.30 6.49
C LEU A 4 25.62 57.31 7.62
N LYS A 5 25.38 58.58 7.26
CA LYS A 5 24.94 59.60 8.23
C LYS A 5 23.52 59.33 8.72
N TYR A 6 22.61 58.93 7.82
CA TYR A 6 21.25 58.53 8.22
C TYR A 6 21.24 57.27 9.11
N LEU A 7 22.09 56.28 8.82
CA LEU A 7 22.29 55.11 9.69
C LEU A 7 22.77 55.53 11.08
N PHE A 8 23.72 56.46 11.16
CA PHE A 8 24.20 57.01 12.43
C PHE A 8 23.10 57.75 13.21
N TYR A 9 22.25 58.54 12.54
CA TYR A 9 21.09 59.16 13.18
C TYR A 9 20.07 58.14 13.68
N VAL A 10 19.80 57.07 12.93
CA VAL A 10 18.92 55.98 13.37
C VAL A 10 19.49 55.28 14.61
N LEU A 11 20.80 55.00 14.64
CA LEU A 11 21.47 54.43 15.82
C LEU A 11 21.38 55.34 17.04
N ILE A 12 21.56 56.65 16.88
CA ILE A 12 21.36 57.63 17.96
C ILE A 12 19.92 57.64 18.43
N VAL A 13 18.94 57.63 17.52
CA VAL A 13 17.51 57.60 17.88
C VAL A 13 17.16 56.30 18.61
N CYS A 14 17.66 55.15 18.16
CA CYS A 14 17.50 53.88 18.87
C CYS A 14 18.12 53.90 20.27
N LEU A 15 19.30 54.51 20.42
CA LEU A 15 19.98 54.66 21.70
C LEU A 15 19.20 55.61 22.63
N LEU A 16 18.66 56.71 22.10
CA LEU A 16 17.79 57.62 22.84
C LEU A 16 16.48 56.92 23.27
N LEU A 17 15.84 56.17 22.36
CA LEU A 17 14.64 55.37 22.67
C LEU A 17 14.93 54.30 23.73
N ALA A 18 16.12 53.70 23.72
CA ALA A 18 16.56 52.75 24.75
C ALA A 18 16.84 53.43 26.11
N LEU A 19 17.12 54.74 26.14
CA LEU A 19 17.36 55.52 27.36
C LEU A 19 16.07 56.12 27.97
N ILE A 20 14.97 56.22 27.20
CA ILE A 20 13.67 56.72 27.69
C ILE A 20 13.18 55.94 28.93
N PRO A 21 13.28 54.60 29.00
CA PRO A 21 12.93 53.83 30.19
C PRO A 21 13.82 54.11 31.41
N PHE A 22 14.90 54.88 31.30
CA PHE A 22 15.77 55.27 32.41
C PHE A 22 15.53 56.72 32.87
N LEU A 23 14.67 57.48 32.16
CA LEU A 23 14.40 58.89 32.44
C LEU A 23 13.69 59.14 33.79
N TRP A 24 13.03 58.13 34.35
CA TRP A 24 12.45 58.17 35.69
C TRP A 24 13.51 58.11 36.81
N ILE A 25 14.74 57.65 36.54
CA ILE A 25 15.81 57.54 37.54
C ILE A 25 16.23 58.92 38.07
N PRO A 26 16.53 59.93 37.21
CA PRO A 26 16.71 61.32 37.67
C PRO A 26 15.50 61.87 38.42
N GLY A 27 14.28 61.52 37.97
CA GLY A 27 13.03 61.91 38.63
C GLY A 27 12.93 61.39 40.06
N LEU A 28 13.28 60.13 40.30
CA LEU A 28 13.31 59.56 41.65
C LEU A 28 14.42 60.14 42.53
N ILE A 29 15.59 60.42 41.96
CA ILE A 29 16.69 61.09 42.69
C ILE A 29 16.25 62.50 43.12
N PHE A 30 15.54 63.23 42.24
CA PHE A 30 15.03 64.57 42.54
C PHE A 30 13.94 64.53 43.61
N ILE A 31 13.01 63.58 43.55
CA ILE A 31 11.98 63.38 44.59
C ILE A 31 12.63 63.01 45.94
N ALA A 32 13.64 62.12 45.93
CA ALA A 32 14.41 61.78 47.13
C ALA A 32 15.12 63.01 47.73
N TYR A 33 15.74 63.85 46.89
CA TYR A 33 16.37 65.10 47.30
C TYR A 33 15.36 66.07 47.96
N LEU A 34 14.16 66.24 47.37
CA LEU A 34 13.11 67.08 47.94
C LEU A 34 12.59 66.55 49.28
N LEU A 35 12.46 65.23 49.44
CA LEU A 35 12.07 64.60 50.70
C LEU A 35 13.14 64.74 51.80
N LEU A 36 14.41 64.83 51.43
CA LEU A 36 15.52 65.03 52.38
C LEU A 36 15.70 66.49 52.80
N LYS A 37 15.40 67.44 51.92
CA LYS A 37 15.49 68.87 52.23
C LYS A 37 14.50 69.28 53.33
N LYS A 38 13.33 68.64 53.41
CA LYS A 38 12.26 68.99 54.37
C LYS A 38 12.26 68.19 55.67
N THR A 39 13.23 67.31 55.93
CA THR A 39 13.16 66.36 57.06
C THR A 39 14.17 66.65 58.18
N PRO A 40 13.81 66.42 59.46
CA PRO A 40 14.71 66.65 60.60
C PRO A 40 15.88 65.66 60.58
N VAL A 41 17.07 66.11 61.00
CA VAL A 41 18.37 65.40 60.86
C VAL A 41 18.32 63.94 61.34
N ASN A 42 17.60 63.65 62.42
CA ASN A 42 17.46 62.31 63.00
C ASN A 42 16.67 61.31 62.10
N GLN A 43 15.81 61.80 61.20
CA GLN A 43 15.04 60.94 60.27
C GLN A 43 15.60 60.90 58.85
N LYS A 44 16.59 61.73 58.50
CA LYS A 44 17.16 61.82 57.14
C LYS A 44 17.78 60.50 56.68
N THR A 45 18.52 59.82 57.55
CA THR A 45 19.17 58.53 57.26
C THR A 45 18.16 57.43 56.98
N LYS A 46 17.09 57.34 57.79
CA LYS A 46 16.00 56.37 57.59
C LYS A 46 15.27 56.58 56.26
N LYS A 47 15.02 57.84 55.87
CA LYS A 47 14.34 58.18 54.60
C LYS A 47 15.24 58.01 53.37
N LEU A 48 16.55 58.26 53.51
CA LEU A 48 17.56 57.93 52.48
C LEU A 48 17.61 56.43 52.20
N VAL A 49 17.61 55.60 53.24
CA VAL A 49 17.61 54.14 53.11
C VAL A 49 16.33 53.65 52.45
N ILE A 50 15.16 54.14 52.86
CA ILE A 50 13.87 53.77 52.24
C ILE A 50 13.84 54.15 50.75
N SER A 51 14.30 55.34 50.40
CA SER A 51 14.34 55.81 49.01
C SER A 51 15.33 55.01 48.16
N GLY A 52 16.50 54.68 48.69
CA GLY A 52 17.50 53.86 48.00
C GLY A 52 17.04 52.41 47.79
N VAL A 53 16.30 51.85 48.75
CA VAL A 53 15.68 50.53 48.60
C VAL A 53 14.58 50.54 47.54
N ALA A 54 13.76 51.60 47.48
CA ALA A 54 12.69 51.72 46.48
C ALA A 54 13.24 51.86 45.05
N THR A 55 14.31 52.64 44.85
CA THR A 55 14.97 52.77 43.54
C THR A 55 15.65 51.47 43.13
N ALA A 56 16.34 50.79 44.06
CA ALA A 56 16.96 49.50 43.80
C ALA A 56 15.93 48.43 43.43
N PHE A 57 14.81 48.35 44.16
CA PHE A 57 13.73 47.41 43.86
C PHE A 57 13.11 47.67 42.49
N SER A 58 12.85 48.92 42.14
CA SER A 58 12.30 49.27 40.84
C SER A 58 13.31 49.06 39.69
N LEU A 59 14.61 49.21 39.95
CA LEU A 59 15.67 48.86 38.99
C LEU A 59 15.79 47.34 38.80
N ILE A 60 15.65 46.55 39.87
CA ILE A 60 15.62 45.08 39.80
C ILE A 60 14.39 44.60 39.02
N LEU A 61 13.20 45.19 39.27
CA LEU A 61 11.99 44.88 38.50
C LEU A 61 12.16 45.24 37.01
N PHE A 62 12.81 46.37 36.72
CA PHE A 62 13.10 46.79 35.35
C PHE A 62 14.09 45.85 34.65
N LEU A 63 15.17 45.45 35.33
CA LEU A 63 16.12 44.46 34.82
C LEU A 63 15.42 43.12 34.58
N PHE A 64 14.60 42.64 35.51
CA PHE A 64 13.84 41.40 35.35
C PHE A 64 12.91 41.42 34.11
N SER A 65 12.28 42.57 33.85
CA SER A 65 11.45 42.79 32.65
C SER A 65 12.28 42.76 31.35
N MET A 66 13.47 43.37 31.35
CA MET A 66 14.37 43.42 30.19
C MET A 66 15.02 42.06 29.84
N PHE A 67 15.26 41.20 30.82
CA PHE A 67 15.90 39.89 30.62
C PHE A 67 14.91 38.74 30.37
N SER A 68 13.62 39.03 30.24
CA SER A 68 12.62 38.02 29.91
C SER A 68 12.77 37.56 28.46
N THR A 69 13.14 36.30 28.25
CA THR A 69 13.17 35.69 26.91
C THR A 69 11.75 35.52 26.37
N PRO A 70 11.50 35.79 25.08
CA PRO A 70 10.18 35.56 24.52
C PRO A 70 9.84 34.06 24.56
N LYS A 71 8.57 33.78 24.87
CA LYS A 71 8.04 32.42 24.85
C LYS A 71 7.88 31.98 23.39
N LEU A 72 8.22 30.73 23.08
CA LEU A 72 8.00 30.14 21.76
C LEU A 72 6.49 30.18 21.42
N GLU A 73 6.13 30.79 20.30
CA GLU A 73 4.73 30.93 19.87
C GLU A 73 4.35 29.90 18.81
N SER A 74 5.26 29.64 17.86
CA SER A 74 5.04 28.65 16.80
C SER A 74 6.33 27.95 16.40
N CYS A 75 6.19 26.73 15.89
CA CYS A 75 7.27 25.91 15.39
C CYS A 75 6.79 25.19 14.13
N THR A 76 7.51 25.34 13.02
CA THR A 76 7.28 24.59 11.79
C THR A 76 8.43 23.61 11.63
N VAL A 77 8.10 22.38 11.26
CA VAL A 77 9.09 21.34 11.03
C VAL A 77 8.85 20.79 9.62
N ALA A 78 9.87 20.92 8.78
CA ALA A 78 9.91 20.32 7.45
C ALA A 78 10.82 19.09 7.45
N ILE A 79 10.29 18.04 6.83
CA ILE A 79 10.98 16.78 6.59
C ILE A 79 11.28 16.78 5.09
N GLY A 80 12.54 16.57 4.71
CA GLY A 80 12.97 16.64 3.31
C GLY A 80 12.35 15.50 2.47
N GLY A 81 11.11 15.68 2.01
CA GLY A 81 10.37 14.71 1.22
C GLY A 81 9.16 14.09 1.94
N LYS A 82 8.51 13.12 1.28
CA LYS A 82 7.32 12.40 1.80
C LYS A 82 7.45 10.88 1.76
N SER A 83 8.52 10.35 1.16
CA SER A 83 8.76 8.92 0.96
C SER A 83 10.18 8.60 1.43
N PHE A 84 10.32 7.59 2.29
CA PHE A 84 11.58 7.23 2.93
C PHE A 84 11.74 5.71 3.00
N GLU A 85 12.98 5.23 3.14
CA GLU A 85 13.26 3.81 3.32
C GLU A 85 13.41 3.43 4.80
N ILE A 86 13.21 2.15 5.13
CA ILE A 86 13.52 1.68 6.50
C ILE A 86 15.03 1.87 6.76
N HIS A 87 15.35 2.35 7.96
CA HIS A 87 16.68 2.74 8.43
C HIS A 87 17.26 4.03 7.84
N ASP A 88 16.51 4.72 6.96
CA ASP A 88 16.91 6.07 6.56
C ASP A 88 16.87 7.04 7.75
N THR A 89 17.82 7.96 7.74
CA THR A 89 17.91 9.05 8.70
C THR A 89 17.75 10.38 7.99
N VAL A 90 16.82 11.21 8.45
CA VAL A 90 16.54 12.52 7.85
C VAL A 90 16.68 13.61 8.89
N THR A 91 17.48 14.62 8.57
CA THR A 91 17.60 15.84 9.37
C THR A 91 16.39 16.74 9.17
N LEU A 92 15.83 17.24 10.27
CA LEU A 92 14.70 18.15 10.28
C LEU A 92 15.13 19.59 10.06
N GLU A 93 14.39 20.29 9.21
CA GLU A 93 14.43 21.73 9.09
C GLU A 93 13.40 22.33 10.05
N ILE A 94 13.88 23.02 11.09
CA ILE A 94 13.03 23.55 12.17
C ILE A 94 13.04 25.08 12.09
N ASP A 95 11.88 25.65 11.81
CA ASP A 95 11.64 27.09 11.80
C ASP A 95 10.83 27.47 13.04
N ALA A 96 11.44 28.21 13.96
CA ALA A 96 10.84 28.61 15.22
C ALA A 96 10.61 30.12 15.26
N TYR A 97 9.42 30.54 15.71
CA TYR A 97 9.12 31.95 15.91
C TYR A 97 8.76 32.23 17.38
N PRO A 98 9.40 33.24 18.01
CA PRO A 98 10.49 34.08 17.50
C PRO A 98 11.86 33.36 17.49
N GLU A 99 12.78 33.75 16.59
CA GLU A 99 14.08 33.08 16.34
C GLU A 99 15.01 32.97 17.56
N ASN A 100 14.87 33.89 18.53
CA ASN A 100 15.67 33.92 19.75
C ASN A 100 15.12 33.00 20.86
N SER A 101 14.01 32.32 20.62
CA SER A 101 13.44 31.35 21.57
C SER A 101 14.20 30.02 21.49
N LYS A 102 14.60 29.50 22.64
CA LYS A 102 15.30 28.21 22.73
C LYS A 102 14.31 27.06 22.76
N ILE A 103 14.50 26.08 21.89
CA ILE A 103 13.81 24.79 21.94
C ILE A 103 14.66 23.86 22.81
N HIS A 104 14.12 23.45 23.95
CA HIS A 104 14.81 22.57 24.89
C HIS A 104 14.39 21.11 24.70
N SER A 105 13.14 20.88 24.30
CA SER A 105 12.59 19.57 23.98
C SER A 105 11.87 19.61 22.63
N LEU A 106 12.07 18.58 21.83
CA LEU A 106 11.30 18.30 20.62
C LEU A 106 10.91 16.83 20.66
N GLU A 107 9.61 16.58 20.71
CA GLU A 107 9.03 15.24 20.71
C GLU A 107 8.27 15.01 19.40
N ILE A 108 8.33 13.78 18.89
CA ILE A 108 7.50 13.35 17.77
C ILE A 108 6.19 12.75 18.33
N SER A 109 5.08 12.95 17.63
CA SER A 109 3.80 12.33 17.96
C SER A 109 3.90 10.80 18.05
N ASP A 110 3.10 10.18 18.92
CA ASP A 110 3.01 8.72 19.07
C ASP A 110 2.85 8.04 17.70
N ASN A 111 3.84 7.24 17.33
CA ASN A 111 3.85 6.52 16.07
C ASN A 111 4.77 5.30 16.18
N ASP A 112 4.48 4.24 15.42
CA ASP A 112 5.26 3.00 15.41
C ASP A 112 6.29 2.95 14.25
N ILE A 113 6.43 4.05 13.50
CA ILE A 113 7.12 4.08 12.21
C ILE A 113 8.50 4.75 12.30
N ALA A 114 8.64 5.75 13.16
CA ALA A 114 9.79 6.62 13.22
C ALA A 114 10.09 7.10 14.64
N ASP A 115 11.37 7.18 14.96
CA ASP A 115 11.88 7.76 16.19
C ASP A 115 12.58 9.08 15.90
N LEU A 116 12.56 9.97 16.87
CA LEU A 116 13.20 11.27 16.80
C LEU A 116 14.32 11.37 17.85
N GLU A 117 15.52 11.71 17.39
CA GLU A 117 16.59 12.19 18.25
C GLU A 117 16.76 13.69 18.08
N TYR A 118 16.71 14.45 19.20
CA TYR A 118 16.94 15.89 19.19
C TYR A 118 18.17 16.24 20.03
N LYS A 119 19.21 16.79 19.38
CA LYS A 119 20.46 17.22 20.03
C LYS A 119 20.94 18.53 19.41
N ASP A 120 21.35 19.47 20.25
CA ASP A 120 21.98 20.75 19.84
C ASP A 120 21.21 21.55 18.78
N GLY A 121 19.87 21.64 18.91
CA GLY A 121 19.05 22.38 17.95
C GLY A 121 18.68 21.60 16.69
N LYS A 122 19.18 20.37 16.53
CA LYS A 122 18.96 19.53 15.36
C LYS A 122 18.14 18.31 15.72
N GLY A 123 17.05 18.09 14.99
CA GLY A 123 16.26 16.87 15.07
C GLY A 123 16.65 15.92 13.93
N ILE A 124 16.86 14.65 14.26
CA ILE A 124 17.13 13.57 13.30
C ILE A 124 16.04 12.53 13.48
N ILE A 125 15.31 12.24 12.41
CA ILE A 125 14.31 11.17 12.38
C ILE A 125 14.95 9.92 11.81
N THR A 126 14.70 8.79 12.45
CA THR A 126 15.08 7.46 11.97
C THR A 126 13.85 6.61 11.75
N PHE A 127 13.67 6.03 10.56
CA PHE A 127 12.53 5.19 10.24
C PHE A 127 12.80 3.73 10.59
N LYS A 128 11.95 3.11 11.42
CA LYS A 128 12.13 1.72 11.89
C LYS A 128 11.18 0.72 11.24
N LYS A 129 10.04 1.17 10.72
CA LYS A 129 8.97 0.28 10.25
C LYS A 129 8.31 0.80 8.98
N GLU A 130 7.92 -0.10 8.09
CA GLU A 130 7.12 0.25 6.91
C GLU A 130 5.71 0.72 7.30
N GLY A 131 5.18 1.68 6.56
CA GLY A 131 3.82 2.17 6.76
C GLY A 131 3.64 3.64 6.37
N THR A 132 2.39 4.08 6.40
CA THR A 132 2.02 5.48 6.19
C THR A 132 1.52 6.06 7.50
N ALA A 133 2.08 7.18 7.94
CA ALA A 133 1.63 7.89 9.13
C ALA A 133 1.65 9.40 8.95
N THR A 134 0.75 10.05 9.68
CA THR A 134 0.73 11.51 9.82
C THR A 134 1.43 11.85 11.12
N ILE A 135 2.59 12.50 11.01
CA ILE A 135 3.42 12.89 12.14
C ILE A 135 3.34 14.39 12.38
N PHE A 136 3.40 14.78 13.63
CA PHE A 136 3.56 16.16 14.07
C PHE A 136 4.57 16.21 15.22
N PHE A 137 5.17 17.38 15.45
CA PHE A 137 6.17 17.58 16.48
C PHE A 137 5.63 18.48 17.58
N LYS A 138 6.14 18.27 18.79
CA LYS A 138 5.78 19.04 19.98
C LYS A 138 7.05 19.65 20.54
N ALA A 139 7.14 20.98 20.47
CA ALA A 139 8.25 21.75 21.01
C ALA A 139 7.91 22.34 22.39
N ASN A 140 8.85 22.25 23.34
CA ASN A 140 8.72 22.78 24.70
C ASN A 140 7.39 22.38 25.39
N ASP A 141 6.94 21.15 25.16
CA ASP A 141 5.74 20.51 25.73
C ASP A 141 4.39 21.20 25.48
N SER A 142 4.36 22.28 24.70
CA SER A 142 3.16 23.10 24.52
C SER A 142 2.89 23.52 23.07
N VAL A 143 3.94 23.67 22.25
CA VAL A 143 3.83 24.20 20.89
C VAL A 143 3.80 23.03 19.91
N LYS A 144 2.66 22.85 19.22
CA LYS A 144 2.52 21.82 18.19
C LYS A 144 2.94 22.37 16.82
N SER A 145 3.67 21.58 16.06
CA SER A 145 4.03 21.89 14.68
C SER A 145 2.92 21.56 13.69
N ASN A 146 3.16 21.89 12.43
CA ASN A 146 2.42 21.37 11.28
C ASN A 146 2.45 19.82 11.26
N SER A 147 1.37 19.24 10.75
CA SER A 147 1.28 17.80 10.51
C SER A 147 1.71 17.45 9.09
N THR A 148 2.52 16.41 8.93
CA THR A 148 3.01 15.93 7.63
C THR A 148 2.76 14.43 7.50
N SER A 149 2.19 14.01 6.36
CA SER A 149 2.02 12.60 6.03
C SER A 149 3.27 12.07 5.34
N ILE A 150 3.83 11.00 5.88
CA ILE A 150 5.02 10.31 5.37
C ILE A 150 4.68 8.86 5.03
N THR A 151 5.40 8.30 4.07
CA THR A 151 5.35 6.88 3.71
C THR A 151 6.73 6.28 3.83
N VAL A 152 6.86 5.21 4.60
CA VAL A 152 8.10 4.44 4.74
C VAL A 152 7.92 3.11 4.04
N THR A 153 8.83 2.82 3.10
CA THR A 153 8.83 1.59 2.32
C THR A 153 10.07 0.76 2.63
N ASP A 154 9.92 -0.56 2.70
CA ASP A 154 11.05 -1.48 2.78
C ASP A 154 11.41 -1.96 1.36
N PRO A 155 12.50 -1.45 0.74
CA PRO A 155 12.88 -1.87 -0.61
C PRO A 155 13.22 -3.37 -0.67
N VAL A 156 13.74 -3.95 0.42
CA VAL A 156 14.10 -5.37 0.48
C VAL A 156 12.85 -6.24 0.62
N ALA A 157 11.89 -5.84 1.46
CA ALA A 157 10.62 -6.56 1.55
C ALA A 157 9.77 -6.41 0.29
N GLU A 158 9.77 -5.24 -0.36
CA GLU A 158 9.04 -5.00 -1.60
C GLU A 158 9.58 -5.87 -2.73
N THR A 159 10.89 -5.88 -2.96
CA THR A 159 11.52 -6.75 -3.97
C THR A 159 11.25 -8.23 -3.70
N LYS A 160 11.28 -8.67 -2.43
CA LYS A 160 10.92 -10.05 -2.05
C LYS A 160 9.44 -10.36 -2.33
N ARG A 161 8.52 -9.43 -2.03
CA ARG A 161 7.09 -9.57 -2.33
C ARG A 161 6.84 -9.63 -3.84
N GLU A 162 7.53 -8.81 -4.62
CA GLU A 162 7.44 -8.83 -6.08
C GLU A 162 7.97 -10.13 -6.67
N ALA A 163 9.13 -10.61 -6.21
CA ALA A 163 9.68 -11.90 -6.60
C ALA A 163 8.72 -13.05 -6.28
N ALA A 164 8.12 -13.06 -5.08
CA ALA A 164 7.14 -14.06 -4.69
C ALA A 164 5.87 -14.01 -5.56
N ARG A 165 5.38 -12.81 -5.92
CA ARG A 165 4.24 -12.64 -6.83
C ARG A 165 4.54 -13.18 -8.23
N LYS A 166 5.74 -12.90 -8.77
CA LYS A 166 6.17 -13.43 -10.08
C LYS A 166 6.24 -14.95 -10.08
N GLN A 167 6.83 -15.55 -9.03
CA GLN A 167 6.88 -17.01 -8.88
C GLN A 167 5.48 -17.63 -8.75
N GLU A 168 4.58 -17.01 -7.99
CA GLU A 168 3.20 -17.47 -7.84
C GLU A 168 2.44 -17.41 -9.18
N GLU A 169 2.60 -16.33 -9.93
CA GLU A 169 1.97 -16.16 -11.23
C GLU A 169 2.49 -17.18 -12.25
N GLU A 170 3.81 -17.43 -12.26
CA GLU A 170 4.42 -18.45 -13.10
C GLU A 170 3.92 -19.85 -12.74
N ARG A 171 3.81 -20.17 -11.44
CA ARG A 171 3.22 -21.43 -10.97
C ARG A 171 1.78 -21.60 -11.43
N LYS A 172 0.95 -20.56 -11.29
CA LYS A 172 -0.45 -20.57 -11.75
C LYS A 172 -0.56 -20.75 -13.26
N LYS A 173 0.31 -20.10 -14.05
CA LYS A 173 0.35 -20.28 -15.51
C LYS A 173 0.73 -21.72 -15.87
N ALA A 174 1.76 -22.27 -15.25
CA ALA A 174 2.18 -23.66 -15.47
C ALA A 174 1.08 -24.67 -15.10
N GLU A 175 0.40 -24.46 -13.96
CA GLU A 175 -0.73 -25.30 -13.52
C GLU A 175 -1.92 -25.22 -14.48
N GLN A 176 -2.29 -24.02 -14.93
CA GLN A 176 -3.36 -23.84 -15.91
C GLN A 176 -3.02 -24.47 -17.26
N GLU A 177 -1.77 -24.37 -17.71
CA GLU A 177 -1.33 -24.99 -18.95
C GLU A 177 -1.35 -26.53 -18.84
N ALA A 178 -0.86 -27.08 -17.73
CA ALA A 178 -0.92 -28.51 -17.46
C ALA A 178 -2.37 -29.02 -17.40
N LYS A 179 -3.27 -28.28 -16.75
CA LYS A 179 -4.69 -28.62 -16.70
C LYS A 179 -5.35 -28.59 -18.08
N LYS A 180 -5.09 -27.55 -18.88
CA LYS A 180 -5.60 -27.46 -20.27
C LYS A 180 -5.09 -28.61 -21.14
N LYS A 181 -3.81 -28.97 -21.03
CA LYS A 181 -3.22 -30.11 -21.74
C LYS A 181 -3.89 -31.42 -21.33
N ALA A 182 -4.10 -31.65 -20.04
CA ALA A 182 -4.78 -32.85 -19.54
C ALA A 182 -6.25 -32.93 -19.97
N GLU A 183 -6.97 -31.80 -19.97
CA GLU A 183 -8.37 -31.72 -20.40
C GLU A 183 -8.50 -31.94 -21.92
N GLU A 184 -7.62 -31.34 -22.72
CA GLU A 184 -7.56 -31.55 -24.17
C GLU A 184 -7.27 -33.02 -24.50
N GLU A 185 -6.28 -33.63 -23.83
CA GLU A 185 -5.93 -35.02 -24.05
C GLU A 185 -7.07 -35.97 -23.65
N ALA A 186 -7.78 -35.68 -22.54
CA ALA A 186 -8.95 -36.44 -22.14
C ALA A 186 -10.10 -36.31 -23.17
N ARG A 187 -10.33 -35.12 -23.72
CA ARG A 187 -11.35 -34.88 -24.75
C ARG A 187 -11.03 -35.64 -26.04
N ILE A 188 -9.78 -35.58 -26.51
CA ILE A 188 -9.33 -36.30 -27.71
C ILE A 188 -9.50 -37.82 -27.52
N ARG A 189 -9.13 -38.37 -26.35
CA ARG A 189 -9.33 -39.80 -26.06
C ARG A 189 -10.82 -40.18 -26.06
N ALA A 190 -11.67 -39.36 -25.44
CA ALA A 190 -13.12 -39.61 -25.42
C ALA A 190 -13.74 -39.56 -26.83
N GLU A 191 -13.32 -38.60 -27.68
CA GLU A 191 -13.79 -38.49 -29.06
C GLU A 191 -13.32 -39.67 -29.91
N GLN A 192 -12.07 -40.11 -29.75
CA GLN A 192 -11.54 -41.29 -30.45
C GLN A 192 -12.27 -42.57 -30.05
N GLU A 193 -12.58 -42.74 -28.75
CA GLU A 193 -13.33 -43.91 -28.27
C GLU A 193 -14.78 -43.90 -28.80
N ALA A 194 -15.43 -42.73 -28.82
CA ALA A 194 -16.78 -42.58 -29.38
C ALA A 194 -16.80 -42.86 -30.90
N LYS A 195 -15.81 -42.36 -31.66
CA LYS A 195 -15.67 -42.66 -33.10
C LYS A 195 -15.45 -44.14 -33.36
N LYS A 196 -14.59 -44.81 -32.58
CA LYS A 196 -14.36 -46.27 -32.72
C LYS A 196 -15.64 -47.07 -32.46
N LYS A 197 -16.40 -46.74 -31.40
CA LYS A 197 -17.68 -47.40 -31.11
C LYS A 197 -18.70 -47.19 -32.22
N ALA A 198 -18.82 -45.97 -32.75
CA ALA A 198 -19.72 -45.68 -33.87
C ALA A 198 -19.33 -46.42 -35.16
N GLU A 199 -18.03 -46.55 -35.47
CA GLU A 199 -17.56 -47.30 -36.63
C GLU A 199 -17.79 -48.81 -36.47
N GLU A 200 -17.60 -49.36 -35.28
CA GLU A 200 -17.91 -50.76 -34.96
C GLU A 200 -19.41 -51.06 -35.08
N GLU A 201 -20.27 -50.18 -34.55
CA GLU A 201 -21.73 -50.30 -34.69
C GLU A 201 -22.18 -50.20 -36.15
N ALA A 202 -21.61 -49.27 -36.93
CA ALA A 202 -21.92 -49.15 -38.36
C ALA A 202 -21.47 -50.39 -39.16
N LYS A 203 -20.30 -50.96 -38.85
CA LYS A 203 -19.84 -52.22 -39.48
C LYS A 203 -20.72 -53.41 -39.08
N ALA A 204 -21.17 -53.47 -37.83
CA ALA A 204 -22.09 -54.51 -37.37
C ALA A 204 -23.45 -54.40 -38.08
N ALA A 205 -24.01 -53.19 -38.21
CA ALA A 205 -25.25 -52.94 -38.93
C ALA A 205 -25.14 -53.29 -40.43
N ALA A 206 -24.07 -52.88 -41.10
CA ALA A 206 -23.82 -53.22 -42.50
C ALA A 206 -23.68 -54.73 -42.73
N SER A 207 -23.04 -55.44 -41.78
CA SER A 207 -22.92 -56.91 -41.84
C SER A 207 -24.27 -57.62 -41.62
N GLN A 208 -25.17 -57.05 -40.82
CA GLN A 208 -26.54 -57.57 -40.67
C GLN A 208 -27.37 -57.37 -41.95
N GLU A 209 -27.25 -56.21 -42.59
CA GLU A 209 -28.03 -55.88 -43.79
C GLU A 209 -27.60 -56.68 -45.04
N GLN A 210 -26.31 -57.04 -45.16
CA GLN A 210 -25.83 -57.96 -46.19
C GLN A 210 -26.40 -59.38 -46.04
N ASN A 211 -26.61 -59.84 -44.80
CA ASN A 211 -27.21 -61.15 -44.53
C ASN A 211 -28.72 -61.19 -44.82
N THR A 212 -29.44 -60.06 -44.68
CA THR A 212 -30.87 -59.99 -44.97
C THR A 212 -31.20 -59.75 -46.45
N SER A 213 -30.26 -59.23 -47.24
CA SER A 213 -30.48 -58.92 -48.67
C SER A 213 -30.07 -60.05 -49.63
N THR A 214 -29.49 -61.13 -49.12
CA THR A 214 -29.14 -62.29 -49.95
C THR A 214 -30.41 -63.11 -50.27
N THR A 215 -30.87 -63.04 -51.51
CA THR A 215 -32.02 -63.83 -52.00
C THR A 215 -31.69 -65.31 -51.96
N VAL A 216 -32.49 -66.09 -51.24
CA VAL A 216 -32.44 -67.55 -51.20
C VAL A 216 -33.69 -68.15 -51.85
N TYR A 217 -33.60 -69.42 -52.20
CA TYR A 217 -34.62 -70.17 -52.91
C TYR A 217 -35.03 -71.41 -52.10
N TRP A 218 -36.32 -71.71 -51.98
CA TRP A 218 -36.82 -72.86 -51.23
C TRP A 218 -38.09 -73.45 -51.82
N VAL A 219 -38.50 -74.62 -51.31
CA VAL A 219 -39.76 -75.28 -51.63
C VAL A 219 -40.62 -75.37 -50.36
N PRO A 220 -41.98 -75.31 -50.44
CA PRO A 220 -42.84 -75.24 -49.24
C PRO A 220 -42.61 -76.38 -48.24
N ASN A 221 -42.52 -77.61 -48.77
CA ASN A 221 -42.37 -78.83 -47.97
C ASN A 221 -40.91 -79.26 -47.76
N GLY A 222 -39.94 -78.42 -48.13
CA GLY A 222 -38.51 -78.72 -47.97
C GLY A 222 -37.99 -78.26 -46.62
N GLU A 223 -36.92 -78.87 -46.11
CA GLU A 223 -36.28 -78.44 -44.85
C GLU A 223 -35.16 -77.43 -45.06
N VAL A 224 -34.71 -77.25 -46.31
CA VAL A 224 -33.52 -76.46 -46.64
C VAL A 224 -33.83 -75.32 -47.58
N TYR A 225 -33.04 -74.26 -47.46
CA TYR A 225 -32.96 -73.18 -48.45
C TYR A 225 -31.68 -73.32 -49.29
N HIS A 226 -31.71 -72.73 -50.49
CA HIS A 226 -30.65 -72.78 -51.48
C HIS A 226 -30.18 -71.36 -51.82
N SER A 227 -28.89 -71.16 -52.08
CA SER A 227 -28.33 -69.87 -52.49
C SER A 227 -28.49 -69.59 -54.00
N THR A 228 -28.82 -70.62 -54.79
CA THR A 228 -29.01 -70.52 -56.25
C THR A 228 -30.20 -71.38 -56.71
N PRO A 229 -30.99 -70.91 -57.69
CA PRO A 229 -32.10 -71.69 -58.25
C PRO A 229 -31.62 -72.90 -59.07
N ASP A 230 -30.36 -72.89 -59.54
CA ASP A 230 -29.78 -73.94 -60.37
C ASP A 230 -29.20 -75.13 -59.58
N CYS A 231 -29.39 -75.16 -58.26
CA CYS A 231 -28.92 -76.27 -57.43
C CYS A 231 -29.52 -77.60 -57.92
N SER A 232 -28.67 -78.62 -58.08
CA SER A 232 -29.06 -79.94 -58.64
C SER A 232 -30.21 -80.60 -57.88
N THR A 233 -30.31 -80.35 -56.58
CA THR A 233 -31.39 -80.84 -55.71
C THR A 233 -32.67 -80.02 -55.80
N LEU A 234 -32.57 -78.74 -56.17
CA LEU A 234 -33.70 -77.80 -56.25
C LEU A 234 -34.35 -77.80 -57.64
N LYS A 235 -33.53 -77.80 -58.71
CA LYS A 235 -33.95 -77.69 -60.12
C LYS A 235 -34.98 -78.74 -60.58
N ARG A 236 -35.09 -79.85 -59.86
CA ARG A 236 -36.08 -80.92 -60.11
C ARG A 236 -37.48 -80.61 -59.54
N SER A 237 -37.59 -79.58 -58.70
CA SER A 237 -38.84 -79.21 -58.01
C SER A 237 -39.66 -78.24 -58.86
N LYS A 238 -40.99 -78.36 -58.77
CA LYS A 238 -41.93 -77.59 -59.62
C LYS A 238 -42.34 -76.23 -59.02
N ASN A 239 -42.42 -76.12 -57.69
CA ASN A 239 -42.79 -74.88 -56.99
C ASN A 239 -41.59 -74.38 -56.17
N ILE A 240 -40.85 -73.42 -56.74
CA ILE A 240 -39.71 -72.76 -56.10
C ILE A 240 -40.12 -71.34 -55.73
N TYR A 241 -39.93 -70.98 -54.46
CA TYR A 241 -40.14 -69.65 -53.92
C TYR A 241 -38.78 -68.98 -53.72
N SER A 242 -38.73 -67.65 -53.77
CA SER A 242 -37.53 -66.86 -53.51
C SER A 242 -37.83 -65.68 -52.61
N GLY A 243 -36.84 -65.26 -51.84
CA GLY A 243 -36.95 -64.20 -50.83
C GLY A 243 -35.77 -64.26 -49.86
N THR A 244 -35.91 -63.69 -48.68
CA THR A 244 -34.85 -63.68 -47.66
C THR A 244 -34.78 -65.01 -46.89
N VAL A 245 -33.67 -65.29 -46.22
CA VAL A 245 -33.53 -66.47 -45.34
C VAL A 245 -34.62 -66.49 -44.28
N SER A 246 -34.95 -65.32 -43.70
CA SER A 246 -36.01 -65.16 -42.71
C SER A 246 -37.41 -65.48 -43.27
N GLU A 247 -37.73 -65.03 -44.49
CA GLU A 247 -39.00 -65.32 -45.16
C GLU A 247 -39.16 -66.80 -45.55
N SER A 248 -38.04 -67.50 -45.81
CA SER A 248 -38.07 -68.94 -46.09
C SER A 248 -38.56 -69.75 -44.88
N GLY A 249 -38.37 -69.25 -43.66
CA GLY A 249 -38.63 -69.97 -42.41
C GLY A 249 -37.80 -71.24 -42.23
N LYS A 250 -36.79 -71.47 -43.06
CA LYS A 250 -35.91 -72.66 -43.02
C LYS A 250 -34.59 -72.30 -42.34
N SER A 251 -34.22 -73.05 -41.30
CA SER A 251 -32.99 -72.80 -40.53
C SER A 251 -31.74 -73.44 -41.14
N ARG A 252 -31.89 -74.34 -42.12
CA ARG A 252 -30.78 -75.17 -42.63
C ARG A 252 -30.43 -74.84 -44.08
N PRO A 253 -29.17 -74.46 -44.40
CA PRO A 253 -28.74 -74.31 -45.79
C PRO A 253 -28.54 -75.67 -46.47
N CYS A 254 -28.73 -75.72 -47.79
CA CYS A 254 -28.40 -76.90 -48.59
C CYS A 254 -26.88 -77.06 -48.75
N LYS A 255 -26.36 -78.23 -48.35
CA LYS A 255 -24.92 -78.60 -48.44
C LYS A 255 -24.31 -78.62 -49.86
N VAL A 256 -25.12 -78.46 -50.89
CA VAL A 256 -24.68 -78.52 -52.30
C VAL A 256 -24.43 -77.14 -52.88
N CYS A 257 -25.12 -76.11 -52.37
CA CYS A 257 -25.03 -74.75 -52.88
C CYS A 257 -24.59 -73.71 -51.84
N HIS A 258 -24.41 -74.11 -50.59
CA HIS A 258 -23.76 -73.39 -49.49
C HIS A 258 -22.56 -74.21 -49.00
#